data_AF-A0A0F3IEV7-F1
#
_entry.id   AF-A0A0F3IEV7-F1
#
_cell.length_a   1.000
_cell.length_b   1.000
_cell.length_c   1.000
_cell.angle_alpha   90.00
_cell.angle_beta   90.00
_cell.angle_gamma   90.00
#
_symmetry.space_group_name_H-M   'P 1'
#
loop_
_entity.id
_entity.type
_entity.pdbx_description
1 polymer ?
#
loop_
_entity_poly.entity_id
_entity_poly.type
_entity_poly.pdbx_seq_one_letter_code
_entity_poly.pdbx_strand_id
1 'polypeptide(L)'
;MRFVPQHILYGFSASYRVDEKELGISVSTNQTIFGSDDADAIEGGALIDHLYGDESNDTLTGNGGNDYLEGGLGDDTYIINEADGVDTLLDIDG
;
A
#
# COMPACT_ATOMS: atom_id res chain seq x y z
N MET A 1 -38.04 20.24 29.89
CA MET A 1 -37.60 18.86 30.18
C MET A 1 -36.86 18.34 28.95
N ARG A 2 -35.60 17.91 29.11
CA ARG A 2 -34.70 17.48 28.03
C ARG A 2 -35.10 16.09 27.52
N PHE A 3 -35.25 15.93 26.20
CA PHE A 3 -35.27 14.62 25.56
C PHE A 3 -33.82 14.13 25.41
N VAL A 4 -33.48 13.05 26.11
CA VAL A 4 -32.22 12.33 25.90
C VAL A 4 -32.57 11.08 25.09
N PRO A 5 -32.16 10.96 23.82
CA PRO A 5 -32.41 9.75 23.07
C PRO A 5 -31.56 8.60 23.65
N GLN A 6 -32.22 7.49 23.94
CA GLN A 6 -31.61 6.32 24.55
C GLN A 6 -30.83 5.59 23.45
N HIS A 7 -29.53 5.36 23.64
CA HIS A 7 -28.71 4.55 22.74
C HIS A 7 -29.24 3.11 22.79
N ILE A 8 -29.88 2.64 21.72
CA ILE A 8 -30.24 1.22 21.59
C ILE A 8 -29.01 0.50 21.03
N LEU A 9 -28.32 -0.24 21.89
CA LEU A 9 -27.22 -1.12 21.52
C LEU A 9 -27.79 -2.37 20.84
N TYR A 10 -27.93 -2.34 19.52
CA TYR A 10 -28.14 -3.57 18.76
C TYR A 10 -26.80 -4.25 18.58
N GLY A 11 -26.60 -5.35 19.31
CA GLY A 11 -25.50 -6.30 19.08
C GLY A 11 -25.65 -7.01 17.73
N PHE A 12 -25.53 -6.27 16.65
CA PHE A 12 -25.48 -6.79 15.28
C PHE A 12 -24.02 -6.85 14.87
N SER A 13 -23.35 -7.96 15.14
CA SER A 13 -22.07 -8.26 14.47
C SER A 13 -22.38 -8.75 13.05
N ALA A 14 -22.83 -7.85 12.18
CA ALA A 14 -22.53 -8.04 10.78
C ALA A 14 -21.05 -7.76 10.61
N SER A 15 -20.31 -8.71 10.06
CA SER A 15 -19.04 -8.41 9.44
C SER A 15 -19.33 -7.45 8.30
N TYR A 16 -19.21 -6.15 8.56
CA TYR A 16 -19.19 -5.16 7.50
C TYR A 16 -17.84 -5.35 6.83
N ARG A 17 -17.83 -5.92 5.62
CA ARG A 17 -16.66 -5.84 4.75
C ARG A 17 -16.52 -4.36 4.46
N VAL A 18 -15.68 -3.68 5.23
CA VAL A 18 -15.34 -2.29 4.96
C VAL A 18 -14.53 -2.35 3.67
N ASP A 19 -15.15 -1.95 2.57
CA ASP A 19 -14.38 -1.51 1.42
C ASP A 19 -13.68 -0.24 1.90
N GLU A 20 -12.36 -0.32 2.09
CA GLU A 20 -11.52 0.77 2.61
C GLU A 20 -11.73 2.10 1.87
N LYS A 21 -12.16 2.00 0.61
CA LYS A 21 -12.51 3.11 -0.27
C LYS A 21 -13.77 3.89 0.13
N GLU A 22 -14.69 3.31 0.92
CA GLU A 22 -16.02 3.89 1.18
C GLU A 22 -16.19 4.52 2.58
N LEU A 23 -15.37 4.15 3.58
CA LEU A 23 -15.45 4.72 4.94
C LEU A 23 -14.37 5.77 5.25
N GLY A 24 -13.41 6.00 4.35
CA GLY A 24 -12.31 6.96 4.58
C GLY A 24 -11.42 6.58 5.77
N ILE A 25 -11.45 5.32 6.19
CA ILE A 25 -10.51 4.76 7.16
C ILE A 25 -9.38 4.15 6.33
N SER A 26 -8.28 4.88 6.16
CA SER A 26 -7.04 4.30 5.67
C SER A 26 -6.50 3.36 6.74
N VAL A 27 -6.75 2.07 6.59
CA VAL A 27 -6.08 1.04 7.37
C VAL A 27 -4.77 0.76 6.65
N SER A 28 -3.66 1.26 7.19
CA SER A 28 -2.36 0.90 6.65
C SER A 28 -2.11 -0.58 6.94
N THR A 29 -1.85 -1.36 5.90
CA THR A 29 -1.51 -2.78 5.99
C THR A 29 -0.23 -3.03 5.22
N ASN A 30 0.51 -4.08 5.58
CA ASN A 30 1.58 -4.58 4.72
C ASN A 30 0.97 -5.12 3.42
N GLN A 31 1.54 -4.69 2.30
CA GLN A 31 1.09 -4.98 0.95
C GLN A 31 2.12 -5.85 0.22
N THR A 32 1.61 -6.64 -0.72
CA THR A 32 2.45 -7.33 -1.71
C THR A 32 1.84 -7.02 -3.05
N ILE A 33 2.56 -6.24 -3.86
CA ILE A 33 2.07 -5.71 -5.12
C ILE A 33 2.99 -6.22 -6.24
N PHE A 34 2.37 -6.77 -7.27
CA PHE A 34 3.05 -7.20 -8.49
C PHE A 34 2.56 -6.33 -9.62
N GLY A 35 3.50 -5.78 -10.39
CA GLY A 35 3.27 -5.15 -11.68
C GLY A 35 2.92 -6.18 -12.74
N SER A 36 3.20 -5.82 -13.97
CA SER A 36 2.83 -6.54 -15.18
C SER A 36 3.95 -6.44 -16.21
N ASP A 37 3.71 -6.98 -17.41
CA ASP A 37 4.68 -6.87 -18.50
C ASP A 37 4.78 -5.42 -19.08
N ASP A 38 3.89 -4.52 -18.66
CA ASP A 38 3.80 -3.11 -19.08
C ASP A 38 4.40 -2.18 -18.02
N ALA A 39 4.84 -0.98 -18.44
CA ALA A 39 5.35 0.03 -17.52
C ALA A 39 4.32 0.46 -16.46
N ASP A 40 4.63 0.18 -15.20
CA ASP A 40 3.76 0.34 -14.05
C ASP A 40 4.21 1.46 -13.09
N ALA A 41 3.23 1.99 -12.37
CA ALA A 41 3.44 2.92 -11.25
C ALA A 41 2.91 2.26 -9.97
N ILE A 42 3.82 1.71 -9.18
CA ILE A 42 3.51 0.91 -7.99
C ILE A 42 3.78 1.75 -6.75
N GLU A 43 2.77 1.86 -5.90
CA GLU A 43 2.82 2.63 -4.65
C GLU A 43 2.41 1.75 -3.45
N GLY A 44 3.31 1.67 -2.47
CA GLY A 44 3.08 1.06 -1.15
C GLY A 44 2.33 1.97 -0.19
N GLY A 45 2.08 1.46 1.01
CA GLY A 45 1.45 2.14 2.13
C GLY A 45 2.46 2.71 3.13
N ALA A 46 2.03 2.88 4.37
CA ALA A 46 2.90 3.41 5.45
C ALA A 46 3.50 2.32 6.35
N LEU A 47 3.45 1.05 5.90
CA LEU A 47 4.01 -0.11 6.60
C LEU A 47 4.97 -0.86 5.68
N ILE A 48 5.59 -1.93 6.21
CA ILE A 48 6.55 -2.74 5.46
C ILE A 48 5.85 -3.47 4.30
N ASP A 49 6.23 -3.11 3.08
CA ASP A 49 5.65 -3.61 1.84
C ASP A 49 6.67 -4.34 0.95
N HIS A 50 6.15 -5.16 0.04
CA HIS A 50 6.93 -5.82 -1.02
C HIS A 50 6.34 -5.46 -2.38
N LEU A 51 7.12 -4.78 -3.22
CA LEU A 51 6.74 -4.28 -4.53
C LEU A 51 7.63 -4.94 -5.59
N TYR A 52 7.02 -5.44 -6.65
CA TYR A 52 7.68 -6.12 -7.77
C TYR A 52 7.20 -5.50 -9.09
N GLY A 53 8.09 -4.94 -9.92
CA GLY A 53 7.76 -4.30 -11.20
C GLY A 53 7.50 -5.29 -12.34
N ASP A 54 8.34 -6.33 -12.44
CA ASP A 54 8.29 -7.41 -13.47
C ASP A 54 9.01 -7.04 -14.79
N GLU A 55 8.31 -6.75 -15.89
CA GLU A 55 8.95 -6.32 -17.15
C GLU A 55 8.60 -4.86 -17.48
N SER A 56 9.41 -4.22 -18.33
CA SER A 56 9.35 -2.80 -18.69
C SER A 56 9.92 -1.85 -17.63
N ASN A 57 9.82 -0.55 -17.90
CA ASN A 57 10.41 0.50 -17.07
C ASN A 57 9.40 0.98 -16.04
N ASP A 58 9.58 0.56 -14.80
CA ASP A 58 8.61 0.80 -13.73
C ASP A 58 8.98 1.96 -12.81
N THR A 59 7.99 2.46 -12.09
CA THR A 59 8.18 3.42 -11.00
C THR A 59 7.67 2.85 -9.69
N LEU A 60 8.58 2.56 -8.76
CA LEU A 60 8.26 1.95 -7.47
C LEU A 60 8.44 2.97 -6.34
N THR A 61 7.42 3.12 -5.50
CA THR A 61 7.43 3.97 -4.30
C THR A 61 7.01 3.16 -3.09
N GLY A 62 7.93 2.94 -2.14
CA GLY A 62 7.64 2.23 -0.90
C GLY A 62 6.72 3.00 0.04
N ASN A 63 6.84 4.34 0.05
CA ASN A 63 6.29 5.20 1.09
C ASN A 63 6.87 4.79 2.46
N GLY A 64 6.10 4.84 3.55
CA GLY A 64 6.66 4.63 4.88
C GLY A 64 6.82 3.14 5.17
N GLY A 65 7.89 2.72 5.82
CA GLY A 65 8.12 1.31 6.01
C GLY A 65 9.58 0.99 6.12
N ASN A 66 9.94 -0.21 5.70
CA ASN A 66 11.31 -0.63 5.42
C ASN A 66 11.09 -1.67 4.32
N ASP A 67 10.97 -1.21 3.10
CA ASP A 67 10.29 -1.95 2.05
C ASP A 67 11.26 -2.78 1.23
N TYR A 68 10.71 -3.73 0.49
CA TYR A 68 11.43 -4.45 -0.55
C TYR A 68 10.88 -4.01 -1.91
N LEU A 69 11.72 -3.37 -2.72
CA LEU A 69 11.36 -2.91 -4.06
C LEU A 69 12.22 -3.69 -5.06
N GLU A 70 11.59 -4.47 -5.93
CA GLU A 70 12.22 -5.19 -7.02
C GLU A 70 11.73 -4.63 -8.34
N GLY A 71 12.60 -3.97 -9.10
CA GLY A 71 12.25 -3.36 -10.39
C GLY A 71 11.92 -4.42 -11.42
N GLY A 72 12.92 -5.17 -11.85
CA GLY A 72 12.72 -6.27 -12.78
C GLY A 72 13.51 -6.03 -14.05
N LEU A 73 12.94 -6.34 -15.21
CA LEU A 73 13.57 -6.11 -16.50
C LEU A 73 13.16 -4.74 -17.05
N GLY A 74 14.07 -3.79 -17.15
CA GLY A 74 13.85 -2.48 -17.73
C GLY A 74 14.60 -1.39 -16.97
N ASP A 75 14.54 -0.16 -17.48
CA ASP A 75 15.13 0.97 -16.78
C ASP A 75 14.14 1.47 -15.69
N ASP A 76 14.29 0.95 -14.47
CA ASP A 76 13.38 1.24 -13.35
C ASP A 76 13.73 2.52 -12.57
N THR A 77 12.71 3.11 -11.95
CA THR A 77 12.82 4.30 -11.11
C THR A 77 12.28 4.04 -9.71
N TYR A 78 13.13 4.19 -8.70
CA TYR A 78 12.75 4.08 -7.29
C TYR A 78 12.60 5.47 -6.67
N ILE A 79 11.41 5.78 -6.16
CA ILE A 79 11.13 7.03 -5.46
C ILE A 79 11.32 6.80 -3.96
N ILE A 80 12.31 7.49 -3.39
CA ILE A 80 12.64 7.42 -1.97
C ILE A 80 12.46 8.81 -1.35
N ASN A 81 11.67 8.90 -0.29
CA ASN A 81 11.42 10.11 0.48
C ASN A 81 12.09 10.07 1.86
N GLU A 82 12.21 11.23 2.51
CA GLU A 82 12.87 11.35 3.82
C GLU A 82 12.22 10.52 4.95
N ALA A 83 10.96 10.10 4.78
CA ALA A 83 10.18 9.38 5.78
C ALA A 83 9.91 7.92 5.41
N ASP A 84 10.53 7.41 4.35
CA ASP A 84 10.21 6.09 3.81
C ASP A 84 10.79 4.96 4.63
N GLY A 85 11.89 5.22 5.34
CA GLY A 85 12.56 4.25 6.19
C GLY A 85 13.85 3.76 5.55
N VAL A 86 14.19 2.49 5.76
CA VAL A 86 15.38 1.84 5.21
C VAL A 86 14.92 0.71 4.29
N ASP A 87 14.92 1.01 3.00
CA ASP A 87 14.43 0.09 1.97
C ASP A 87 15.55 -0.77 1.39
N THR A 88 15.15 -1.92 0.86
CA THR A 88 15.99 -2.82 0.07
C THR A 88 15.56 -2.71 -1.39
N LEU A 89 16.46 -2.24 -2.24
CA LEU A 89 16.25 -2.18 -3.68
C LEU A 89 16.96 -3.36 -4.34
N LEU A 90 16.24 -4.13 -5.13
CA LEU A 90 16.79 -5.16 -6.00
C LEU A 90 16.49 -4.79 -7.45
N ASP A 91 17.55 -4.72 -8.23
CA ASP A 91 17.45 -4.59 -9.67
C ASP A 91 18.09 -5.85 -10.29
N ILE A 92 17.38 -6.51 -11.20
CA ILE A 92 17.81 -7.81 -11.76
C ILE A 92 18.54 -7.65 -13.09
N ASP A 93 18.47 -6.50 -13.75
CA ASP A 93 19.08 -6.28 -15.07
C ASP A 93 20.31 -5.34 -15.08
N GLY A 94 20.42 -4.42 -14.11
CA GLY A 94 21.69 -3.91 -13.55
C GLY A 94 22.27 -2.61 -14.07
#